data_AF-A0A8B7P447-F1
#
_entry.id   AF-A0A8B7P447-F1
#
_cell.length_a   1.000
_cell.length_b   1.000
_cell.length_c   1.000
_cell.angle_alpha   90.00
_cell.angle_beta   90.00
_cell.angle_gamma   90.00
#
_symmetry.space_group_name_H-M   'P 1'
#
loop_
_entity.id
_entity.type
_entity.pdbx_description
1 polymer ?
#
loop_
_entity_poly.entity_id
_entity_poly.type
_entity_poly.pdbx_seq_one_letter_code
_entity_poly.pdbx_strand_id
1 'polypeptide(L)'
;MAAYKKACAMLQTGVAAIFAGSTDGGSVQTACDHLEVPLLMARWQNRRPPFAINLHPPPSTLAAAYRSVLQALGWQDLVVVCDSSEGLLRVKELLKDDAFRVTLRDLPRGLDYRELLKAIKLSGIVHILLEVHRSKIHSLLKQAQQIGLMTAYHHYFITSLDLHTVDLEDFKYSGTNTTALRLINLSDGTLQQILRDWSADLDDSGNIFGGEIVAGYSFADVPNIFEVPASVSPQSFALLPEYVDSKFPTRSSGPLSPGHVEEAQVTNFSAMPTELALVYDAVQLFARALSDLDKTRAIEVLPLNCSKEQVWPLGATLVNYIKWVELYGFSGLVRFNACFNVEC
;
A
#
# COMPACT_ATOMS: atom_id res chain seq x y z
N MET A 1 -13.96 -15.57 5.66
CA MET A 1 -13.83 -17.05 5.81
C MET A 1 -12.79 -17.66 4.86
N ALA A 2 -12.73 -17.28 3.58
CA ALA A 2 -11.74 -17.84 2.63
C ALA A 2 -10.28 -17.52 3.04
N ALA A 3 -9.99 -16.26 3.40
CA ALA A 3 -8.65 -15.84 3.81
C ALA A 3 -8.14 -16.54 5.08
N TYR A 4 -9.00 -16.74 6.09
CA TYR A 4 -8.64 -17.51 7.29
C TYR A 4 -8.21 -18.93 6.94
N LYS A 5 -9.00 -19.63 6.10
CA LYS A 5 -8.68 -20.99 5.68
C LYS A 5 -7.35 -21.06 4.92
N LYS A 6 -7.09 -20.07 4.05
CA LYS A 6 -5.83 -19.97 3.32
C LYS A 6 -4.65 -19.77 4.28
N ALA A 7 -4.75 -18.80 5.18
CA ALA A 7 -3.73 -18.58 6.22
C ALA A 7 -3.47 -19.85 7.04
N CYS A 8 -4.52 -20.55 7.45
CA CYS A 8 -4.38 -21.82 8.18
C CYS A 8 -3.74 -22.94 7.38
N ALA A 9 -4.00 -23.04 6.08
CA ALA A 9 -3.32 -24.02 5.22
C ALA A 9 -1.81 -23.73 5.13
N MET A 10 -1.42 -22.45 5.08
CA MET A 10 -0.01 -22.03 5.06
C MET A 10 0.65 -22.29 6.42
N LEU A 11 -0.05 -22.06 7.52
CA LEU A 11 0.46 -22.38 8.86
C LEU A 11 0.70 -23.90 9.03
N GLN A 12 -0.07 -24.74 8.35
CA GLN A 12 0.15 -26.19 8.34
C GLN A 12 1.39 -26.64 7.56
N THR A 13 1.96 -25.82 6.66
CA THR A 13 3.20 -26.16 5.95
C THR A 13 4.45 -25.82 6.77
N GLY A 14 4.31 -25.04 7.85
CA GLY A 14 5.41 -24.61 8.70
C GLY A 14 6.10 -23.34 8.17
N VAL A 15 5.38 -22.21 8.24
CA VAL A 15 5.91 -20.89 7.87
C VAL A 15 6.33 -20.08 9.10
N ALA A 16 7.41 -19.31 8.97
CA ALA A 16 7.93 -18.47 10.05
C ALA A 16 7.21 -17.12 10.19
N ALA A 17 6.56 -16.65 9.13
CA ALA A 17 5.75 -15.44 9.13
C ALA A 17 4.78 -15.45 7.94
N ILE A 18 3.80 -14.55 8.02
CA ILE A 18 2.80 -14.30 7.00
C ILE A 18 2.88 -12.81 6.62
N PHE A 19 2.92 -12.52 5.32
CA PHE A 19 2.91 -11.15 4.80
C PHE A 19 1.52 -10.84 4.22
N ALA A 20 0.75 -9.93 4.83
CA ALA A 20 -0.61 -9.62 4.37
C ALA A 20 -0.70 -8.33 3.55
N GLY A 21 -1.29 -8.44 2.36
CA GLY A 21 -1.68 -7.32 1.50
C GLY A 21 -3.02 -6.66 1.90
N SER A 22 -3.51 -5.77 1.03
CA SER A 22 -4.62 -4.84 1.28
C SER A 22 -5.98 -5.48 1.67
N THR A 23 -6.40 -6.60 1.07
CA THR A 23 -7.84 -6.92 0.95
C THR A 23 -8.46 -7.88 1.96
N ASP A 24 -7.72 -8.50 2.88
CA ASP A 24 -8.34 -9.49 3.81
C ASP A 24 -7.65 -9.62 5.19
N GLY A 25 -6.97 -8.56 5.62
CA GLY A 25 -6.09 -8.63 6.78
C GLY A 25 -6.77 -9.01 8.11
N GLY A 26 -8.08 -8.76 8.29
CA GLY A 26 -8.75 -9.06 9.57
C GLY A 26 -8.81 -10.56 9.90
N SER A 27 -9.20 -11.39 8.92
CA SER A 27 -9.27 -12.84 9.10
C SER A 27 -7.89 -13.48 9.24
N VAL A 28 -6.91 -13.01 8.47
CA VAL A 28 -5.52 -13.49 8.53
C VAL A 28 -4.89 -13.12 9.87
N GLN A 29 -5.13 -11.89 10.34
CA GLN A 29 -4.66 -11.41 11.62
C GLN A 29 -5.22 -12.23 12.78
N THR A 30 -6.50 -12.58 12.77
CA THR A 30 -7.05 -13.48 13.80
C THR A 30 -6.36 -14.84 13.84
N ALA A 31 -6.04 -15.44 12.69
CA ALA A 31 -5.30 -16.71 12.65
C ALA A 31 -3.87 -16.57 13.21
N CYS A 32 -3.18 -15.49 12.83
CA CYS A 32 -1.81 -15.22 13.27
C CYS A 32 -1.74 -14.88 14.77
N ASP A 33 -2.68 -14.07 15.26
CA ASP A 33 -2.82 -13.71 16.68
C ASP A 33 -3.10 -14.97 17.53
N HIS A 34 -3.93 -15.90 17.04
CA HIS A 34 -4.25 -17.13 17.76
C HIS A 34 -3.06 -18.10 17.89
N LEU A 35 -2.18 -18.13 16.89
CA LEU A 35 -1.06 -19.07 16.82
C LEU A 35 0.30 -18.43 17.13
N GLU A 36 0.29 -17.15 17.51
CA GLU A 36 1.46 -16.31 17.79
C GLU A 36 2.49 -16.26 16.64
N VAL A 37 2.00 -16.32 15.39
CA VAL A 37 2.86 -16.23 14.21
C VAL A 37 2.98 -14.77 13.76
N PRO A 38 4.20 -14.25 13.52
CA PRO A 38 4.37 -12.87 13.05
C PRO A 38 3.59 -12.59 11.77
N LEU A 39 2.80 -11.52 11.79
CA LEU A 39 2.09 -10.99 10.63
C LEU A 39 2.70 -9.65 10.22
N LEU A 40 3.33 -9.57 9.04
CA LEU A 40 3.83 -8.31 8.50
C LEU A 40 2.81 -7.70 7.54
N MET A 41 2.59 -6.40 7.66
CA MET A 41 1.55 -5.67 6.92
C MET A 41 2.10 -4.37 6.32
N ALA A 42 1.55 -3.97 5.18
CA ALA A 42 1.96 -2.79 4.42
C ALA A 42 0.78 -1.84 4.10
N ARG A 43 -0.25 -1.81 4.95
CA ARG A 43 -1.53 -1.14 4.67
C ARG A 43 -1.97 -0.21 5.78
N TRP A 44 -2.76 0.80 5.44
CA TRP A 44 -3.38 1.67 6.44
C TRP A 44 -4.27 0.88 7.41
N GLN A 45 -4.09 1.10 8.71
CA GLN A 45 -4.94 0.56 9.76
C GLN A 45 -5.16 1.58 10.86
N ASN A 46 -6.39 1.62 11.38
CA ASN A 46 -6.76 2.48 12.50
C ASN A 46 -6.46 1.85 13.87
N ARG A 47 -6.31 0.52 13.95
CA ARG A 47 -6.04 -0.21 15.19
C ARG A 47 -4.71 -0.92 15.10
N ARG A 48 -3.94 -0.90 16.19
CA ARG A 48 -2.68 -1.65 16.33
C ARG A 48 -2.96 -3.01 16.98
N PRO A 49 -2.76 -4.12 16.27
CA PRO A 49 -2.85 -5.44 16.87
C PRO A 49 -1.53 -5.84 17.57
N PRO A 50 -1.57 -6.71 18.59
CA PRO A 50 -0.38 -7.03 19.40
C PRO A 50 0.69 -7.85 18.65
N PHE A 51 0.30 -8.70 17.70
CA PHE A 51 1.22 -9.58 16.94
C PHE A 51 1.42 -9.21 15.47
N ALA A 52 0.70 -8.21 14.96
CA ALA A 52 0.96 -7.70 13.61
C ALA A 52 1.94 -6.52 13.63
N ILE A 53 2.88 -6.56 12.71
CA ILE A 53 3.90 -5.55 12.49
C ILE A 53 3.52 -4.84 11.20
N ASN A 54 2.99 -3.63 11.33
CA ASN A 54 2.57 -2.85 10.19
C ASN A 54 3.63 -1.80 9.86
N LEU A 55 4.17 -1.86 8.65
CA LEU A 55 5.15 -0.91 8.14
C LEU A 55 4.50 0.37 7.63
N HIS A 56 3.19 0.35 7.37
CA HIS A 56 2.48 1.56 6.98
C HIS A 56 2.47 2.56 8.15
N PRO A 57 2.78 3.85 7.93
CA PRO A 57 2.77 4.84 8.98
C PRO A 57 1.42 4.91 9.71
N PRO A 58 1.43 5.04 11.06
CA PRO A 58 0.22 5.20 11.84
C PRO A 58 -0.58 6.45 11.42
N PRO A 59 -1.93 6.44 11.56
CA PRO A 59 -2.76 7.60 11.20
C PRO A 59 -2.37 8.88 11.94
N SER A 60 -1.97 8.77 13.21
CA SER A 60 -1.51 9.91 14.02
C SER A 60 -0.23 10.54 13.48
N THR A 61 0.72 9.72 13.01
CA THR A 61 1.96 10.19 12.39
C THR A 61 1.71 10.90 11.07
N LEU A 62 0.86 10.33 10.21
CA LEU A 62 0.48 10.99 8.94
C LEU A 62 -0.26 12.31 9.18
N ALA A 63 -1.21 12.34 10.11
CA ALA A 63 -1.94 13.55 10.45
C ALA A 63 -1.01 14.64 11.01
N ALA A 64 -0.03 14.28 11.85
CA ALA A 64 0.98 15.21 12.35
C ALA A 64 1.88 15.75 11.22
N ALA A 65 2.27 14.90 10.26
CA ALA A 65 3.04 15.32 9.10
C ALA A 65 2.23 16.27 8.19
N TYR A 66 0.98 15.93 7.88
CA TYR A 66 0.09 16.80 7.10
C TYR A 66 -0.10 18.14 7.80
N ARG A 67 -0.44 18.13 9.10
CA ARG A 67 -0.59 19.35 9.91
C ARG A 67 0.66 20.24 9.83
N SER A 68 1.84 19.66 10.01
CA SER A 68 3.10 20.41 9.98
C SER A 68 3.33 21.10 8.64
N VAL A 69 3.02 20.43 7.52
CA VAL A 69 3.13 21.02 6.18
C VAL A 69 2.08 22.11 5.98
N LEU A 70 0.81 21.86 6.33
CA LEU A 70 -0.26 22.85 6.17
C LEU A 70 -0.01 24.12 7.00
N GLN A 71 0.52 23.97 8.23
CA GLN A 71 0.91 25.09 9.08
C GLN A 71 2.11 25.86 8.49
N ALA A 72 3.12 25.15 7.98
CA ALA A 72 4.27 25.78 7.33
C ALA A 72 3.88 26.55 6.06
N LEU A 73 2.86 26.08 5.35
CA LEU A 73 2.27 26.76 4.20
C LEU A 73 1.30 27.89 4.59
N GLY A 74 1.01 28.09 5.88
CA GLY A 74 0.13 29.15 6.37
C GLY A 74 -1.36 28.93 6.07
N TRP A 75 -1.81 27.69 5.89
CA TRP A 75 -3.21 27.38 5.60
C TRP A 75 -4.08 27.58 6.85
N GLN A 76 -5.26 28.19 6.69
CA GLN A 76 -6.23 28.41 7.77
C GLN A 76 -7.64 27.93 7.36
N ASP A 77 -8.20 28.52 6.30
CA ASP A 77 -9.44 28.04 5.68
C ASP A 77 -9.12 26.98 4.65
N LEU A 78 -9.73 25.80 4.77
CA LEU A 78 -9.54 24.73 3.79
C LEU A 78 -10.79 23.89 3.56
N VAL A 79 -10.96 23.42 2.33
CA VAL A 79 -11.99 22.44 1.95
C VAL A 79 -11.35 21.06 1.92
N VAL A 80 -11.94 20.10 2.64
CA VAL A 80 -11.54 18.69 2.57
C VAL A 80 -12.54 17.94 1.72
N VAL A 81 -12.05 17.29 0.65
CA VAL A 81 -12.85 16.42 -0.20
C VAL A 81 -12.50 14.97 0.11
N CYS A 82 -13.49 14.21 0.60
CA CYS A 82 -13.35 12.79 0.94
C CYS A 82 -14.15 11.91 -0.02
N ASP A 83 -13.58 10.82 -0.52
CA ASP A 83 -14.32 9.92 -1.41
C ASP A 83 -15.10 8.78 -0.72
N SER A 84 -14.84 8.59 0.58
CA SER A 84 -15.36 7.48 1.37
C SER A 84 -15.31 7.80 2.87
N SER A 85 -16.07 7.05 3.66
CA SER A 85 -16.00 7.11 5.14
C SER A 85 -14.61 6.72 5.66
N GLU A 86 -13.92 5.79 4.98
CA GLU A 86 -12.54 5.41 5.30
C GLU A 86 -11.56 6.57 5.06
N GLY A 87 -11.74 7.32 3.96
CA GLY A 87 -11.00 8.56 3.71
C GLY A 87 -11.18 9.56 4.85
N LEU A 88 -12.42 9.78 5.29
CA LEU A 88 -12.70 10.67 6.43
C LEU A 88 -11.97 10.22 7.72
N LEU A 89 -11.87 8.90 7.97
CA LEU A 89 -11.12 8.38 9.12
C LEU A 89 -9.62 8.67 9.02
N ARG A 90 -9.03 8.67 7.82
CA ARG A 90 -7.61 8.97 7.59
C ARG A 90 -7.26 10.42 7.92
N VAL A 91 -8.16 11.35 7.63
CA VAL A 91 -7.97 12.78 7.91
C VAL A 91 -8.57 13.22 9.24
N LYS A 92 -9.30 12.36 9.96
CA LYS A 92 -10.00 12.70 11.21
C LYS A 92 -9.11 13.38 12.24
N GLU A 93 -7.88 12.92 12.42
CA GLU A 93 -6.94 13.50 13.39
C GLU A 93 -6.46 14.90 12.97
N LEU A 94 -6.43 15.20 11.66
CA LEU A 94 -6.15 16.54 11.14
C LEU A 94 -7.31 17.49 11.42
N LEU A 95 -8.56 17.00 11.32
CA LEU A 95 -9.78 17.80 11.53
C LEU A 95 -9.98 18.26 12.99
N LYS A 96 -9.27 17.67 13.95
CA LYS A 96 -9.37 18.03 15.37
C LYS A 96 -8.56 19.28 15.74
N ASP A 97 -7.77 19.81 14.81
CA ASP A 97 -6.90 20.95 15.07
C ASP A 97 -7.67 22.26 14.88
N ASP A 98 -7.78 23.05 15.95
CA ASP A 98 -8.46 24.35 15.97
C ASP A 98 -7.78 25.40 15.08
N ALA A 99 -6.55 25.16 14.62
CA ALA A 99 -5.85 26.02 13.67
C ALA A 99 -6.53 26.08 12.29
N PHE A 100 -7.33 25.07 11.93
CA PHE A 100 -7.94 24.95 10.61
C PHE A 100 -9.47 25.12 10.66
N ARG A 101 -9.98 26.08 9.88
CA ARG A 101 -11.42 26.21 9.58
C ARG A 101 -11.77 25.29 8.41
N VAL A 102 -12.26 24.10 8.72
CA VAL A 102 -12.48 23.05 7.73
C VAL A 102 -13.93 23.00 7.23
N THR A 103 -14.10 23.00 5.90
CA THR A 103 -15.36 22.64 5.25
C THR A 103 -15.26 21.24 4.64
N LEU A 104 -16.02 20.28 5.16
CA LEU A 104 -16.07 18.92 4.64
C LEU A 104 -17.00 18.81 3.42
N ARG A 105 -16.56 18.05 2.41
CA ARG A 105 -17.32 17.71 1.21
C ARG A 105 -17.10 16.25 0.83
N ASP A 106 -18.19 15.53 0.58
CA ASP A 106 -18.10 14.18 0.05
C ASP A 106 -18.00 14.20 -1.48
N LEU A 107 -17.11 13.38 -2.03
CA LEU A 107 -17.03 13.14 -3.46
C LEU A 107 -18.23 12.27 -3.88
N PRO A 108 -19.02 12.68 -4.89
CA PRO A 108 -20.14 11.87 -5.33
C PRO A 108 -19.64 10.55 -5.92
N ARG A 109 -20.47 9.50 -5.82
CA ARG A 109 -20.13 8.15 -6.31
C ARG A 109 -20.03 8.05 -7.84
N GLY A 110 -20.56 9.04 -8.56
CA GLY A 110 -20.50 9.10 -10.02
C GLY A 110 -19.12 9.48 -10.56
N LEU A 111 -19.05 9.65 -11.87
CA LEU A 111 -17.85 10.12 -12.58
C LEU A 111 -17.88 11.63 -12.85
N ASP A 112 -19.02 12.31 -12.60
CA ASP A 112 -19.14 13.77 -12.74
C ASP A 112 -19.01 14.43 -11.36
N TYR A 113 -17.95 15.23 -11.21
CA TYR A 113 -17.62 15.98 -10.00
C TYR A 113 -17.91 17.47 -10.16
N ARG A 114 -18.41 17.93 -11.32
CA ARG A 114 -18.51 19.36 -11.66
C ARG A 114 -19.43 20.13 -10.74
N GLU A 115 -20.53 19.54 -10.27
CA GLU A 115 -21.44 20.21 -9.34
C GLU A 115 -20.77 20.50 -8.00
N LEU A 116 -20.07 19.50 -7.44
CA LEU A 116 -19.28 19.67 -6.22
C LEU A 116 -18.19 20.72 -6.43
N LEU A 117 -17.42 20.61 -7.51
CA LEU A 117 -16.31 21.52 -7.80
C LEU A 117 -16.80 22.96 -8.03
N LYS A 118 -17.98 23.17 -8.64
CA LYS A 118 -18.64 24.48 -8.73
C LYS A 118 -19.00 25.02 -7.35
N ALA A 119 -19.54 24.19 -6.46
CA ALA A 119 -19.86 24.61 -5.09
C ALA A 119 -18.59 25.01 -4.32
N ILE A 120 -17.48 24.28 -4.51
CA ILE A 120 -16.17 24.65 -3.94
C ILE A 120 -15.70 26.00 -4.52
N LYS A 121 -15.77 26.17 -5.84
CA LYS A 121 -15.42 27.44 -6.49
C LYS A 121 -16.21 28.63 -5.93
N LEU A 122 -17.52 28.46 -5.74
CA LEU A 122 -18.41 29.49 -5.20
C LEU A 122 -18.16 29.80 -3.73
N SER A 123 -17.57 28.88 -2.97
CA SER A 123 -17.19 29.12 -1.57
C SER A 123 -16.06 30.15 -1.42
N GLY A 124 -15.26 30.38 -2.48
CA GLY A 124 -14.11 31.27 -2.48
C GLY A 124 -12.88 30.73 -1.73
N ILE A 125 -12.96 29.53 -1.16
CA ILE A 125 -11.84 28.89 -0.46
C ILE A 125 -10.84 28.36 -1.50
N VAL A 126 -9.59 28.79 -1.39
CA VAL A 126 -8.52 28.48 -2.35
C VAL A 126 -7.66 27.28 -1.95
N HIS A 127 -7.69 26.88 -0.68
CA HIS A 127 -6.96 25.73 -0.16
C HIS A 127 -7.84 24.49 -0.19
N ILE A 128 -7.45 23.49 -0.97
CA ILE A 128 -8.23 22.29 -1.22
C ILE A 128 -7.38 21.08 -0.83
N LEU A 129 -7.86 20.31 0.16
CA LEU A 129 -7.28 19.04 0.56
C LEU A 129 -8.06 17.89 -0.05
N LEU A 130 -7.37 17.01 -0.78
CA LEU A 130 -7.96 15.86 -1.45
C LEU A 130 -7.57 14.55 -0.75
N GLU A 131 -8.53 13.92 -0.09
CA GLU A 131 -8.46 12.53 0.40
C GLU A 131 -9.35 11.66 -0.49
N VAL A 132 -8.78 11.25 -1.61
CA VAL A 132 -9.48 10.48 -2.65
C VAL A 132 -8.61 9.31 -3.10
N HIS A 133 -9.25 8.21 -3.52
CA HIS A 133 -8.52 7.09 -4.07
C HIS A 133 -7.70 7.49 -5.30
N ARG A 134 -6.50 6.91 -5.45
CA ARG A 134 -5.53 7.22 -6.50
C ARG A 134 -6.15 7.27 -7.90
N SER A 135 -6.97 6.26 -8.24
CA SER A 135 -7.61 6.13 -9.56
C SER A 135 -8.54 7.29 -9.93
N LYS A 136 -9.04 8.06 -8.95
CA LYS A 136 -9.95 9.19 -9.19
C LYS A 136 -9.22 10.54 -9.26
N ILE A 137 -7.96 10.61 -8.84
CA ILE A 137 -7.21 11.88 -8.76
C ILE A 137 -7.14 12.55 -10.13
N HIS A 138 -6.70 11.82 -11.16
CA HIS A 138 -6.54 12.37 -12.51
C HIS A 138 -7.86 12.92 -13.08
N SER A 139 -8.95 12.15 -13.01
CA SER A 139 -10.25 12.59 -13.53
C SER A 139 -10.83 13.77 -12.75
N LEU A 140 -10.61 13.82 -11.43
CA LEU A 140 -11.02 14.92 -10.57
C LEU A 140 -10.26 16.21 -10.91
N LEU A 141 -8.94 16.14 -11.04
CA LEU A 141 -8.11 17.28 -11.44
C LEU A 141 -8.48 17.78 -12.84
N LYS A 142 -8.71 16.86 -13.80
CA LYS A 142 -9.14 17.22 -15.15
C LYS A 142 -10.46 17.99 -15.17
N GLN A 143 -11.43 17.58 -14.37
CA GLN A 143 -12.69 18.31 -14.23
C GLN A 143 -12.52 19.64 -13.49
N ALA A 144 -11.66 19.69 -12.47
CA ALA A 144 -11.32 20.93 -11.76
C ALA A 144 -10.66 21.96 -12.69
N GLN A 145 -9.77 21.51 -13.58
CA GLN A 145 -9.15 22.35 -14.62
C GLN A 145 -10.21 22.93 -15.57
N GLN A 146 -11.13 22.09 -16.08
CA GLN A 146 -12.19 22.52 -17.00
C GLN A 146 -13.09 23.62 -16.44
N ILE A 147 -13.31 23.64 -15.12
CA ILE A 147 -14.15 24.66 -14.49
C ILE A 147 -13.35 25.84 -13.92
N GLY A 148 -12.03 25.87 -14.10
CA GLY A 148 -11.15 26.95 -13.63
C GLY A 148 -10.90 26.92 -12.12
N LEU A 149 -10.81 25.73 -11.52
CA LEU A 149 -10.38 25.52 -10.14
C LEU A 149 -8.90 25.10 -10.04
N MET A 150 -8.23 24.88 -11.18
CA MET A 150 -6.77 24.72 -11.25
C MET A 150 -6.14 25.98 -11.87
N THR A 151 -5.94 27.00 -11.04
CA THR A 151 -5.25 28.24 -11.41
C THR A 151 -4.12 28.53 -10.43
N ALA A 152 -3.33 29.58 -10.68
CA ALA A 152 -2.26 30.03 -9.78
C ALA A 152 -2.73 30.50 -8.39
N TYR A 153 -4.04 30.74 -8.23
CA TYR A 153 -4.61 31.15 -6.94
C TYR A 153 -4.97 29.96 -6.04
N HIS A 154 -5.11 28.76 -6.61
CA HIS A 154 -5.56 27.59 -5.88
C HIS A 154 -4.36 26.77 -5.43
N HIS A 155 -4.46 26.19 -4.24
CA HIS A 155 -3.46 25.30 -3.70
C HIS A 155 -4.11 23.97 -3.33
N TYR A 156 -3.54 22.88 -3.85
CA TYR A 156 -4.00 21.52 -3.61
C TYR A 156 -3.04 20.80 -2.67
N PHE A 157 -3.58 20.13 -1.67
CA PHE A 157 -2.85 19.19 -0.84
C PHE A 157 -3.45 17.80 -1.04
N ILE A 158 -2.71 16.90 -1.66
CA ILE A 158 -3.16 15.54 -1.94
C ILE A 158 -2.55 14.61 -0.90
N THR A 159 -3.40 13.92 -0.14
CA THR A 159 -2.96 13.03 0.95
C THR A 159 -2.50 11.66 0.48
N SER A 160 -2.78 11.29 -0.77
CA SER A 160 -2.32 10.02 -1.34
C SER A 160 -0.78 10.00 -1.42
N LEU A 161 -0.17 9.03 -0.73
CA LEU A 161 1.28 8.79 -0.76
C LEU A 161 1.77 8.27 -2.13
N ASP A 162 0.84 7.92 -3.01
CA ASP A 162 1.07 7.37 -4.35
C ASP A 162 0.87 8.38 -5.47
N LEU A 163 0.84 9.68 -5.16
CA LEU A 163 0.65 10.72 -6.17
C LEU A 163 1.73 10.66 -7.26
N HIS A 164 2.95 10.23 -6.93
CA HIS A 164 4.05 10.07 -7.90
C HIS A 164 3.81 8.97 -8.95
N THR A 165 2.80 8.13 -8.76
CA THR A 165 2.38 7.10 -9.73
C THR A 165 1.20 7.56 -10.61
N VAL A 166 0.70 8.77 -10.40
CA VAL A 166 -0.38 9.37 -11.20
C VAL A 166 0.26 10.24 -12.28
N ASP A 167 -0.20 10.12 -13.51
CA ASP A 167 0.20 11.04 -14.58
C ASP A 167 -0.37 12.44 -14.30
N LEU A 168 0.52 13.42 -14.20
CA LEU A 168 0.18 14.82 -13.94
C LEU A 168 0.62 15.75 -15.07
N GLU A 169 1.00 15.21 -16.24
CA GLU A 169 1.49 16.01 -17.37
C GLU A 169 0.50 17.11 -17.78
N ASP A 170 -0.80 16.76 -17.86
CA ASP A 170 -1.91 17.66 -18.19
C ASP A 170 -2.00 18.91 -17.27
N PHE A 171 -1.41 18.85 -16.08
CA PHE A 171 -1.57 19.87 -15.02
C PHE A 171 -0.32 20.71 -14.78
N LYS A 172 0.84 20.35 -15.34
CA LYS A 172 2.13 21.03 -15.06
C LYS A 172 2.11 22.53 -15.36
N TYR A 173 1.35 22.93 -16.38
CA TYR A 173 1.29 24.32 -16.85
C TYR A 173 0.06 25.09 -16.33
N SER A 174 -0.71 24.54 -15.38
CA SER A 174 -1.88 25.24 -14.82
C SER A 174 -1.52 26.40 -13.88
N GLY A 175 -0.26 26.46 -13.44
CA GLY A 175 0.24 27.41 -12.43
C GLY A 175 -0.21 27.09 -11.00
N THR A 176 -0.99 26.03 -10.80
CA THR A 176 -1.53 25.61 -9.50
C THR A 176 -0.44 25.00 -8.62
N ASN A 177 -0.45 25.36 -7.33
CA ASN A 177 0.45 24.76 -6.36
C ASN A 177 -0.12 23.43 -5.87
N THR A 178 0.47 22.32 -6.29
CA THR A 178 0.08 20.97 -5.85
C THR A 178 1.15 20.42 -4.92
N THR A 179 0.78 20.12 -3.68
CA THR A 179 1.65 19.55 -2.64
C THR A 179 1.17 18.16 -2.26
N ALA A 180 2.10 17.24 -2.05
CA ALA A 180 1.82 15.91 -1.51
C ALA A 180 3.04 15.40 -0.73
N LEU A 181 2.83 14.38 0.10
CA LEU A 181 3.92 13.66 0.76
C LEU A 181 4.22 12.37 0.01
N ARG A 182 5.50 11.99 -0.03
CA ARG A 182 5.98 10.75 -0.64
C ARG A 182 6.89 10.04 0.35
N LEU A 183 6.63 8.77 0.62
CA LEU A 183 7.51 7.93 1.44
C LEU A 183 8.70 7.39 0.64
N ILE A 184 8.48 7.07 -0.64
CA ILE A 184 9.47 6.40 -1.47
C ILE A 184 10.58 7.37 -1.90
N ASN A 185 11.84 6.95 -1.77
CA ASN A 185 12.97 7.66 -2.32
C ASN A 185 13.31 7.19 -3.75
N LEU A 186 12.74 7.84 -4.77
CA LEU A 186 13.01 7.54 -6.19
C LEU A 186 14.45 7.85 -6.65
N SER A 187 15.27 8.45 -5.78
CA SER A 187 16.69 8.73 -6.09
C SER A 187 17.60 7.54 -5.78
N ASP A 188 17.05 6.47 -5.19
CA ASP A 188 17.81 5.27 -4.86
C ASP A 188 18.20 4.48 -6.13
N GLY A 189 19.49 4.21 -6.29
CA GLY A 189 20.02 3.55 -7.49
C GLY A 189 19.56 2.10 -7.64
N THR A 190 19.39 1.38 -6.52
CA THR A 190 18.89 0.00 -6.52
C THR A 190 17.42 -0.03 -6.92
N LEU A 191 16.60 0.88 -6.38
CA LEU A 191 15.20 1.02 -6.77
C LEU A 191 15.07 1.34 -8.25
N GLN A 192 15.90 2.26 -8.78
CA GLN A 192 15.88 2.60 -10.19
C GLN A 192 16.28 1.42 -11.09
N GLN A 193 17.20 0.57 -10.64
CA GLN A 193 17.55 -0.65 -11.38
C GLN A 193 16.37 -1.63 -11.41
N ILE A 194 15.75 -1.89 -10.26
CA ILE A 194 14.58 -2.78 -10.18
C ILE A 194 13.44 -2.26 -11.07
N LEU A 195 13.18 -0.95 -11.07
CA LEU A 195 12.15 -0.36 -11.93
C LEU A 195 12.49 -0.50 -13.43
N ARG A 196 13.77 -0.38 -13.81
CA ARG A 196 14.20 -0.63 -15.19
C ARG A 196 14.01 -2.08 -15.59
N ASP A 197 14.42 -3.01 -14.73
CA ASP A 197 14.30 -4.45 -14.98
C ASP A 197 12.82 -4.83 -15.15
N TRP A 198 11.95 -4.36 -14.25
CA TRP A 198 10.50 -4.57 -14.35
C TRP A 198 9.89 -3.94 -15.60
N SER A 199 10.37 -2.78 -16.04
CA SER A 199 9.90 -2.18 -17.30
C SER A 199 10.35 -2.98 -18.52
N ALA A 200 11.55 -3.54 -18.51
CA ALA A 200 12.10 -4.32 -19.62
C ALA A 200 11.38 -5.67 -19.79
N ASP A 201 11.07 -6.36 -18.68
CA ASP A 201 10.31 -7.61 -18.69
C ASP A 201 8.90 -7.43 -19.31
N LEU A 202 8.31 -6.24 -19.16
CA LEU A 202 7.02 -5.89 -19.73
C LEU A 202 7.11 -5.55 -21.23
N ASP A 203 8.22 -4.97 -21.69
CA ASP A 203 8.43 -4.59 -23.09
C ASP A 203 8.83 -5.78 -23.98
N ASP A 204 9.68 -6.69 -23.49
CA ASP A 204 10.12 -7.89 -24.23
C ASP A 204 8.99 -8.92 -24.41
N SER A 205 7.92 -8.81 -23.62
CA SER A 205 6.83 -9.76 -23.64
C SER A 205 6.00 -9.72 -24.91
N GLY A 206 5.92 -8.60 -25.66
CA GLY A 206 5.39 -8.46 -27.06
C GLY A 206 4.05 -9.11 -27.45
N ASN A 207 3.43 -9.87 -26.55
CA ASN A 207 2.28 -10.72 -26.66
C ASN A 207 1.39 -10.36 -25.46
N ILE A 208 0.18 -9.90 -25.76
CA ILE A 208 -0.98 -10.12 -24.89
C ILE A 208 -0.96 -11.61 -24.56
N PHE A 209 -0.93 -11.95 -23.28
CA PHE A 209 -0.63 -13.29 -22.80
C PHE A 209 -1.47 -14.31 -23.58
N GLY A 210 -0.79 -15.11 -24.41
CA GLY A 210 -1.35 -16.30 -25.07
C GLY A 210 -1.53 -17.48 -24.12
N GLY A 211 -1.40 -17.28 -22.82
CA GLY A 211 -2.07 -18.04 -21.78
C GLY A 211 -2.88 -17.04 -20.98
N GLU A 212 -4.21 -17.10 -21.09
CA GLU A 212 -5.18 -16.29 -20.32
C GLU A 212 -4.58 -15.11 -19.54
N ILE A 213 -4.52 -13.92 -20.16
CA ILE A 213 -4.74 -12.72 -19.36
C ILE A 213 -6.16 -12.88 -18.82
N VAL A 214 -6.27 -13.39 -17.59
CA VAL A 214 -7.40 -13.01 -16.76
C VAL A 214 -7.31 -11.50 -16.68
N ALA A 215 -8.19 -10.82 -17.41
CA ALA A 215 -8.49 -9.41 -17.18
C ALA A 215 -8.86 -9.29 -15.69
N GLY A 216 -7.87 -8.96 -14.86
CA GLY A 216 -7.96 -9.20 -13.42
C GLY A 216 -6.62 -9.54 -12.79
N TYR A 217 -5.58 -8.75 -13.08
CA TYR A 217 -4.59 -8.49 -12.04
C TYR A 217 -4.92 -7.14 -11.43
N SER A 218 -5.98 -7.13 -10.63
CA SER A 218 -6.02 -6.23 -9.50
C SER A 218 -4.84 -6.61 -8.60
N PHE A 219 -4.29 -5.68 -7.83
CA PHE A 219 -3.38 -6.05 -6.74
C PHE A 219 -4.07 -6.95 -5.68
N ALA A 220 -5.37 -7.22 -5.85
CA ALA A 220 -6.10 -8.30 -5.18
C ALA A 220 -5.72 -9.73 -5.62
N ASP A 221 -5.01 -9.90 -6.75
CA ASP A 221 -4.75 -11.19 -7.41
C ASP A 221 -3.28 -11.65 -7.34
N VAL A 222 -2.38 -10.84 -6.77
CA VAL A 222 -1.19 -11.41 -6.11
C VAL A 222 -1.75 -12.27 -4.97
N PRO A 223 -1.34 -13.54 -4.75
CA PRO A 223 -1.76 -14.23 -3.55
C PRO A 223 -1.42 -13.31 -2.37
N ASN A 224 -2.45 -12.77 -1.72
CA ASN A 224 -2.38 -11.70 -0.70
C ASN A 224 -1.59 -12.09 0.56
N ILE A 225 -0.89 -13.23 0.49
CA ILE A 225 -0.11 -13.88 1.52
C ILE A 225 1.10 -14.54 0.87
N PHE A 226 2.31 -14.09 1.24
CA PHE A 226 3.58 -14.67 0.81
C PHE A 226 4.18 -15.56 1.92
N GLU A 227 4.81 -16.68 1.55
CA GLU A 227 5.43 -17.64 2.47
C GLU A 227 6.94 -17.44 2.55
N VAL A 228 7.51 -17.55 3.75
CA VAL A 228 8.96 -17.70 3.91
C VAL A 228 9.26 -19.03 4.60
N PRO A 229 9.80 -20.03 3.88
CA PRO A 229 10.18 -21.31 4.47
C PRO A 229 11.45 -21.18 5.32
N ALA A 230 11.62 -22.09 6.28
CA ALA A 230 12.68 -22.07 7.28
C ALA A 230 14.12 -22.23 6.73
N SER A 231 14.30 -22.58 5.45
CA SER A 231 15.59 -22.97 4.86
C SER A 231 16.27 -21.89 3.99
N VAL A 232 15.80 -20.65 4.01
CA VAL A 232 16.30 -19.62 3.06
C VAL A 232 17.50 -18.85 3.63
N SER A 233 18.66 -19.00 2.98
CA SER A 233 19.85 -18.16 3.21
C SER A 233 19.58 -16.70 2.80
N PRO A 234 20.14 -15.68 3.48
CA PRO A 234 19.95 -14.26 3.12
C PRO A 234 20.36 -13.90 1.69
N GLN A 235 21.23 -14.71 1.06
CA GLN A 235 21.70 -14.49 -0.32
C GLN A 235 20.74 -15.00 -1.41
N SER A 236 19.70 -15.75 -1.05
CA SER A 236 18.77 -16.38 -2.00
C SER A 236 17.71 -15.41 -2.55
N PHE A 237 17.54 -14.23 -1.94
CA PHE A 237 16.60 -13.21 -2.43
C PHE A 237 17.17 -12.33 -3.55
N ALA A 238 18.46 -12.48 -3.89
CA ALA A 238 19.14 -11.69 -4.92
C ALA A 238 19.03 -12.31 -6.33
N LEU A 239 18.44 -13.50 -6.48
CA LEU A 239 18.24 -14.15 -7.77
C LEU A 239 16.89 -14.90 -7.73
N LEU A 240 15.90 -14.45 -8.49
CA LEU A 240 14.82 -15.33 -8.93
C LEU A 240 15.21 -15.92 -10.29
N PRO A 241 15.56 -17.21 -10.39
CA PRO A 241 15.48 -17.92 -11.65
C PRO A 241 14.47 -19.07 -11.61
N GLU A 242 13.75 -19.19 -12.74
CA GLU A 242 13.20 -20.40 -13.36
C GLU A 242 12.84 -21.60 -12.45
N TYR A 243 11.54 -21.85 -12.29
CA TYR A 243 11.04 -23.22 -12.06
C TYR A 243 9.86 -23.49 -12.99
N VAL A 244 10.20 -23.95 -14.20
CA VAL A 244 9.26 -24.54 -15.15
C VAL A 244 9.10 -26.01 -14.80
N ASP A 245 7.89 -26.45 -14.45
CA ASP A 245 7.52 -27.85 -14.63
C ASP A 245 6.26 -27.94 -15.50
N SER A 246 6.50 -28.46 -16.69
CA SER A 246 5.55 -28.64 -17.77
C SER A 246 4.65 -29.84 -17.52
N LYS A 247 3.32 -29.66 -17.55
CA LYS A 247 2.37 -30.67 -18.05
C LYS A 247 0.93 -30.14 -18.11
N PHE A 248 0.29 -30.45 -19.24
CA PHE A 248 -1.17 -30.51 -19.56
C PHE A 248 -1.72 -29.49 -20.59
N PRO A 249 -2.77 -29.87 -21.36
CA PRO A 249 -2.71 -29.93 -22.82
C PRO A 249 -3.48 -28.81 -23.53
N THR A 250 -3.09 -28.55 -24.78
CA THR A 250 -3.75 -27.63 -25.71
C THR A 250 -5.08 -28.17 -26.25
N ARG A 251 -6.17 -27.38 -26.22
CA ARG A 251 -7.24 -27.52 -27.22
C ARG A 251 -8.12 -26.26 -27.45
N SER A 252 -7.96 -25.74 -28.66
CA SER A 252 -8.90 -25.08 -29.61
C SER A 252 -9.82 -23.92 -29.17
N SER A 253 -9.53 -22.77 -29.77
CA SER A 253 -10.32 -21.54 -29.93
C SER A 253 -11.62 -21.72 -30.74
N GLY A 254 -12.69 -21.04 -30.30
CA GLY A 254 -13.84 -20.64 -31.12
C GLY A 254 -14.09 -19.12 -30.97
N PRO A 255 -14.67 -18.42 -31.95
CA PRO A 255 -14.73 -16.95 -31.95
C PRO A 255 -15.88 -16.40 -31.09
N LEU A 256 -15.60 -15.36 -30.30
CA LEU A 256 -16.58 -14.59 -29.52
C LEU A 256 -16.85 -13.21 -30.17
N SER A 257 -18.12 -12.82 -30.16
CA SER A 257 -18.71 -11.58 -30.71
C SER A 257 -18.38 -10.32 -29.88
N PRO A 258 -18.55 -9.09 -30.43
CA PRO A 258 -18.03 -7.87 -29.79
C PRO A 258 -19.02 -7.28 -28.75
N GLY A 259 -18.52 -7.04 -27.53
CA GLY A 259 -19.23 -6.30 -26.48
C GLY A 259 -18.25 -5.66 -25.49
N HIS A 260 -18.41 -4.35 -25.31
CA HIS A 260 -17.86 -3.47 -24.25
C HIS A 260 -16.40 -3.70 -23.83
N VAL A 261 -15.50 -2.91 -24.42
CA VAL A 261 -14.14 -2.70 -23.92
C VAL A 261 -14.24 -1.78 -22.69
N GLU A 262 -14.11 -2.36 -21.50
CA GLU A 262 -13.69 -1.61 -20.32
C GLU A 262 -12.21 -1.25 -20.53
N GLU A 263 -11.92 0.04 -20.68
CA GLU A 263 -10.54 0.54 -20.75
C GLU A 263 -9.81 0.22 -19.44
N ALA A 264 -9.05 -0.86 -19.44
CA ALA A 264 -8.07 -1.15 -18.40
C ALA A 264 -7.06 0.01 -18.35
N GLN A 265 -7.03 0.72 -17.23
CA GLN A 265 -6.11 1.83 -17.05
C GLN A 265 -4.67 1.29 -17.02
N VAL A 266 -3.93 1.60 -18.08
CA VAL A 266 -2.49 1.34 -18.22
C VAL A 266 -1.79 2.00 -17.02
N THR A 267 -1.35 1.19 -16.05
CA THR A 267 -0.47 1.68 -15.00
C THR A 267 0.89 1.94 -15.64
N ASN A 268 1.25 3.21 -15.76
CA ASN A 268 2.58 3.59 -16.18
C ASN A 268 3.57 3.03 -15.12
N PHE A 269 4.32 1.97 -15.47
CA PHE A 269 5.25 1.27 -14.56
C PHE A 269 6.51 2.10 -14.23
N SER A 270 6.55 3.36 -14.66
CA SER A 270 7.61 4.33 -14.34
C SER A 270 7.73 4.66 -12.84
N ALA A 271 6.79 4.21 -11.99
CA ALA A 271 6.82 4.49 -10.57
C ALA A 271 6.24 3.35 -9.70
N MET A 272 6.98 2.97 -8.64
CA MET A 272 6.57 1.97 -7.65
C MET A 272 5.47 2.52 -6.71
N PRO A 273 4.36 1.82 -6.45
CA PRO A 273 3.41 2.16 -5.40
C PRO A 273 4.01 2.01 -3.99
N THR A 274 3.53 2.79 -3.04
CA THR A 274 3.98 2.81 -1.64
C THR A 274 3.75 1.47 -0.96
N GLU A 275 2.60 0.83 -1.19
CA GLU A 275 2.32 -0.51 -0.65
C GLU A 275 3.39 -1.53 -1.09
N LEU A 276 3.83 -1.48 -2.36
CA LEU A 276 4.85 -2.39 -2.88
C LEU A 276 6.24 -2.13 -2.26
N ALA A 277 6.62 -0.85 -2.10
CA ALA A 277 7.85 -0.48 -1.40
C ALA A 277 7.85 -0.97 0.06
N LEU A 278 6.72 -0.81 0.75
CA LEU A 278 6.55 -1.28 2.13
C LEU A 278 6.59 -2.82 2.24
N VAL A 279 6.05 -3.56 1.26
CA VAL A 279 6.17 -5.02 1.23
C VAL A 279 7.63 -5.45 1.03
N TYR A 280 8.36 -4.80 0.11
CA TYR A 280 9.79 -5.07 -0.09
C TYR A 280 10.58 -4.85 1.21
N ASP A 281 10.36 -3.70 1.85
CA ASP A 281 11.01 -3.36 3.11
C ASP A 281 10.62 -4.34 4.24
N ALA A 282 9.38 -4.83 4.25
CA ALA A 282 8.92 -5.83 5.21
C ALA A 282 9.70 -7.14 5.07
N VAL A 283 9.96 -7.59 3.84
CA VAL A 283 10.74 -8.79 3.57
C VAL A 283 12.19 -8.62 4.04
N GLN A 284 12.80 -7.47 3.74
CA GLN A 284 14.16 -7.16 4.19
C GLN A 284 14.27 -7.09 5.71
N LEU A 285 13.29 -6.44 6.36
CA LEU A 285 13.19 -6.32 7.81
C LEU A 285 13.07 -7.70 8.46
N PHE A 286 12.19 -8.55 7.92
CA PHE A 286 11.98 -9.92 8.39
C PHE A 286 13.24 -10.77 8.22
N ALA A 287 13.86 -10.76 7.04
CA ALA A 287 15.07 -11.54 6.76
C ALA A 287 16.22 -11.14 7.70
N ARG A 288 16.35 -9.85 8.00
CA ARG A 288 17.35 -9.36 8.95
C ARG A 288 17.08 -9.86 10.37
N ALA A 289 15.84 -9.72 10.83
CA ALA A 289 15.44 -10.17 12.17
C ALA A 289 15.63 -11.68 12.34
N LEU A 290 15.29 -12.47 11.31
CA LEU A 290 15.47 -13.91 11.29
C LEU A 290 16.96 -14.30 11.36
N SER A 291 17.80 -13.63 10.58
CA SER A 291 19.25 -13.86 10.60
C SER A 291 19.89 -13.51 11.95
N ASP A 292 19.40 -12.48 12.63
CA ASP A 292 19.89 -12.11 13.96
C ASP A 292 19.40 -13.08 15.05
N LEU A 293 18.19 -13.63 14.93
CA LEU A 293 17.70 -14.67 15.82
C LEU A 293 18.49 -15.99 15.67
N ASP A 294 18.77 -16.41 14.44
CA ASP A 294 19.45 -17.67 14.13
C ASP A 294 20.87 -17.76 14.74
N LYS A 295 21.55 -16.62 14.89
CA LYS A 295 22.85 -16.53 15.57
C LYS A 295 22.78 -16.88 17.06
N THR A 296 21.61 -16.72 17.68
CA THR A 296 21.43 -16.92 19.13
C THR A 296 20.78 -18.25 19.47
N ARG A 297 19.94 -18.77 18.57
CA ARG A 297 19.17 -19.99 18.78
C ARG A 297 18.79 -20.61 17.43
N ALA A 298 18.95 -21.93 17.32
CA ALA A 298 18.49 -22.67 16.16
C ALA A 298 16.97 -22.47 15.96
N ILE A 299 16.60 -22.09 14.73
CA ILE A 299 15.22 -21.83 14.36
C ILE A 299 14.59 -23.11 13.83
N GLU A 300 13.62 -23.63 14.58
CA GLU A 300 12.76 -24.73 14.13
C GLU A 300 11.35 -24.20 13.94
N VAL A 301 10.88 -24.23 12.69
CA VAL A 301 9.51 -23.87 12.33
C VAL A 301 8.66 -25.13 12.37
N LEU A 302 7.54 -25.06 13.09
CA LEU A 302 6.64 -26.19 13.28
C LEU A 302 5.37 -26.02 12.44
N PRO A 303 4.86 -27.09 11.82
CA PRO A 303 3.49 -27.12 11.28
C PRO A 303 2.47 -26.80 12.38
N LEU A 304 1.66 -25.76 12.19
CA LEU A 304 0.63 -25.35 13.14
C LEU A 304 -0.76 -25.69 12.61
N ASN A 305 -1.69 -25.96 13.53
CA ASN A 305 -3.08 -26.23 13.18
C ASN A 305 -3.99 -25.21 13.89
N CYS A 306 -4.69 -24.40 13.11
CA CYS A 306 -5.62 -23.38 13.62
C CYS A 306 -6.78 -23.88 14.48
N SER A 307 -7.03 -25.20 14.53
CA SER A 307 -8.05 -25.80 15.42
C SER A 307 -7.47 -26.23 16.77
N LYS A 308 -6.16 -26.08 16.98
CA LYS A 308 -5.45 -26.47 18.21
C LYS A 308 -4.80 -25.24 18.83
N GLU A 309 -4.66 -25.23 20.16
CA GLU A 309 -3.99 -24.15 20.92
C GLU A 309 -2.44 -24.25 20.87
N GLN A 310 -1.88 -24.99 19.92
CA GLN A 310 -0.43 -25.11 19.79
C GLN A 310 0.13 -23.90 19.07
N VAL A 311 0.82 -23.03 19.80
CA VAL A 311 1.52 -21.86 19.27
C VAL A 311 2.94 -22.19 18.85
N TRP A 312 3.56 -21.35 18.02
CA TRP A 312 4.98 -21.46 17.72
C TRP A 312 5.82 -20.81 18.83
N PRO A 313 6.65 -21.57 19.59
CA PRO A 313 7.34 -21.05 20.77
C PRO A 313 8.32 -19.89 20.50
N LEU A 314 8.78 -19.73 19.26
CA LEU A 314 9.70 -18.66 18.86
C LEU A 314 8.97 -17.42 18.31
N GLY A 315 7.66 -17.49 18.05
CA GLY A 315 6.92 -16.43 17.37
C GLY A 315 7.01 -15.08 18.08
N ALA A 316 6.70 -15.05 19.38
CA ALA A 316 6.82 -13.82 20.19
C ALA A 316 8.27 -13.30 20.27
N THR A 317 9.26 -14.19 20.30
CA THR A 317 10.68 -13.80 20.28
C THR A 317 11.02 -13.13 18.95
N LEU A 318 10.64 -13.75 17.83
CA LEU A 318 10.88 -13.21 16.50
C LEU A 318 10.18 -11.86 16.28
N VAL A 319 8.95 -11.68 16.76
CA VAL A 319 8.26 -10.37 16.76
C VAL A 319 9.10 -9.30 17.47
N ASN A 320 9.69 -9.63 18.62
CA ASN A 320 10.56 -8.69 19.33
C ASN A 320 11.80 -8.38 18.50
N TYR A 321 12.48 -9.37 17.92
CA TYR A 321 13.63 -9.13 17.04
C TYR A 321 13.27 -8.21 15.88
N ILE A 322 12.13 -8.44 15.20
CA ILE A 322 11.66 -7.57 14.12
C ILE A 322 11.47 -6.12 14.61
N LYS A 323 10.90 -5.91 15.79
CA LYS A 323 10.69 -4.57 16.38
C LYS A 323 12.00 -3.86 16.74
N TRP A 324 13.09 -4.60 16.97
CA TRP A 324 14.42 -4.04 17.29
C TRP A 324 15.27 -3.73 16.05
N VAL A 325 14.96 -4.30 14.89
CA VAL A 325 15.70 -4.02 13.66
C VAL A 325 15.44 -2.59 13.21
N GLU A 326 16.53 -1.89 12.89
CA GLU A 326 16.50 -0.65 12.12
C GLU A 326 16.91 -0.97 10.68
N LEU A 327 16.07 -0.59 9.72
CA LEU A 327 16.31 -0.83 8.31
C LEU A 327 16.17 0.47 7.53
N TYR A 328 17.12 0.76 6.64
CA TYR A 328 16.93 1.77 5.60
C TYR A 328 16.49 1.05 4.32
N GLY A 329 15.20 1.19 3.99
CA GLY A 329 14.58 0.58 2.83
C GLY A 329 14.12 1.61 1.79
N PHE A 330 13.31 1.19 0.83
CA PHE A 330 12.76 2.07 -0.21
C PHE A 330 11.82 3.13 0.35
N SER A 331 11.15 2.85 1.47
CA SER A 331 10.31 3.79 2.22
C SER A 331 11.08 4.68 3.20
N GLY A 332 12.41 4.60 3.22
CA GLY A 332 13.28 5.33 4.14
C GLY A 332 13.62 4.54 5.41
N LEU A 333 13.81 5.25 6.53
CA LEU A 333 14.12 4.61 7.81
C LEU A 333 12.87 3.91 8.37
N VAL A 334 12.92 2.59 8.45
CA VAL A 334 11.96 1.74 9.14
C VAL A 334 12.49 1.45 10.54
N ARG A 335 11.75 1.93 11.55
CA ARG A 335 12.01 1.67 12.96
C ARG A 335 10.69 1.59 13.72
N PHE A 336 10.60 0.69 14.69
CA PHE A 336 9.44 0.56 15.57
C PHE A 336 9.75 1.20 16.92
N ASN A 337 8.77 1.91 17.47
CA ASN A 337 8.86 2.42 18.83
C ASN A 337 8.82 1.23 19.81
N ALA A 338 9.64 1.31 20.87
CA ALA A 338 9.69 0.33 21.95
C ALA A 338 8.44 0.46 22.86
N CYS A 339 7.25 0.25 22.31
CA CYS A 339 6.02 0.19 23.11
C CYS A 339 5.87 -1.26 23.60
N PHE A 340 6.42 -1.53 24.78
CA PHE A 340 6.36 -2.83 25.47
C PHE A 340 5.01 -3.07 26.18
N ASN A 341 4.10 -2.11 26.19
CA ASN A 341 2.75 -2.22 26.77
C ASN A 341 1.72 -1.46 25.94
N VAL A 342 0.46 -1.87 26.11
CA VAL A 342 -0.77 -1.63 25.31
C VAL A 342 -1.18 -0.14 25.15
N GLU A 343 -0.37 0.82 25.57
CA GLU A 343 -0.66 2.24 25.42
C GLU A 343 0.48 2.98 24.71
N CYS A 344 0.38 2.92 23.38
CA CYS A 344 0.86 3.89 22.40
C CYS A 344 -0.18 3.94 21.27
#